data_AF-A0A7S1NWZ3-F1
#
_entry.id   AF-A0A7S1NWZ3-F1
#
_cell.length_a   1.000
_cell.length_b   1.000
_cell.length_c   1.000
_cell.angle_alpha   90.00
_cell.angle_beta   90.00
_cell.angle_gamma   90.00
#
_symmetry.space_group_name_H-M   'P 1'
#
loop_
_entity.id
_entity.type
_entity.pdbx_description
1 polymer ?
#
loop_
_entity_poly.entity_id
_entity_poly.type
_entity_poly.pdbx_seq_one_letter_code
_entity_poly.pdbx_strand_id
1 'polypeptide(L)'
;QGIEEVRRKAATAGMMVVSISPQSRTSLAAYFHMSPWDVMGRLATLFRLARLPTAKASQEDEPLSASPSPPCPVYVVDMAVSEAITLIEAQQEFVDRYQAEGHPALPVLASHCPGWICYAEKVLDKEVLPHISTVRSSQQIQGELVKTFIPLHHSRQEFLRQWRSSTPLPFPRPPT
;
A
#
# COMPACT_ATOMS: atom_id res chain seq x y z
N GLN A 1 -10.25 14.11 -12.58
CA GLN A 1 -9.13 14.81 -11.92
C GLN A 1 -8.14 13.84 -11.25
N GLY A 2 -8.57 12.86 -10.44
CA GLY A 2 -7.62 11.97 -9.71
C GLY A 2 -6.74 11.03 -10.55
N ILE A 3 -7.29 10.31 -11.54
CA ILE A 3 -6.53 9.30 -12.30
C ILE A 3 -5.41 9.92 -13.15
N GLU A 4 -5.68 11.07 -13.78
CA GLU A 4 -4.67 11.81 -14.56
C GLU A 4 -3.53 12.33 -13.66
N GLU A 5 -3.86 12.77 -12.45
CA GLU A 5 -2.85 13.18 -11.48
C GLU A 5 -1.97 12.01 -11.05
N VAL A 6 -2.57 10.85 -10.78
CA VAL A 6 -1.84 9.60 -10.47
C VAL A 6 -0.92 9.23 -11.64
N ARG A 7 -1.41 9.32 -12.88
CA ARG A 7 -0.63 9.04 -14.08
C ARG A 7 0.55 10.01 -14.22
N ARG A 8 0.33 11.31 -13.99
CA ARG A 8 1.37 12.34 -14.01
C ARG A 8 2.44 12.10 -12.94
N LYS A 9 2.04 11.77 -11.70
CA LYS A 9 2.97 11.48 -10.60
C LYS A 9 3.74 10.18 -10.83
N ALA A 10 3.09 9.16 -11.39
CA ALA A 10 3.75 7.91 -11.74
C ALA A 10 4.79 8.09 -12.85
N ALA A 11 4.58 9.03 -13.77
CA ALA A 11 5.49 9.30 -14.88
C ALA A 11 6.88 9.81 -14.43
N THR A 12 6.95 10.44 -13.27
CA THR A 12 8.17 11.04 -12.70
C THR A 12 8.67 10.34 -11.43
N ALA A 13 7.91 9.39 -10.89
CA ALA A 13 8.27 8.69 -9.66
C ALA A 13 9.37 7.64 -9.89
N GLY A 14 10.32 7.55 -8.96
CA GLY A 14 11.33 6.48 -8.94
C GLY A 14 10.77 5.11 -8.54
N MET A 15 9.58 5.08 -7.93
CA MET A 15 8.87 3.86 -7.53
C MET A 15 7.39 4.16 -7.35
N MET A 16 6.53 3.23 -7.74
CA MET A 16 5.10 3.30 -7.48
C MET A 16 4.67 2.16 -6.56
N VAL A 17 3.82 2.48 -5.58
CA VAL A 17 3.18 1.47 -4.72
C VAL A 17 1.67 1.62 -4.80
N VAL A 18 0.99 0.51 -5.06
CA VAL A 18 -0.47 0.40 -5.09
C VAL A 18 -0.91 -0.50 -3.94
N SER A 19 -1.67 0.04 -3.00
CA SER A 19 -2.27 -0.73 -1.91
C SER A 19 -3.71 -1.09 -2.27
N ILE A 20 -4.07 -2.36 -2.17
CA ILE A 20 -5.41 -2.87 -2.51
C ILE A 20 -6.08 -3.32 -1.22
N SER A 21 -7.27 -2.77 -0.96
CA SER A 21 -8.04 -3.12 0.23
C SER A 21 -8.75 -4.48 0.06
N PRO A 22 -8.86 -5.29 1.12
CA PRO A 22 -9.65 -6.52 1.11
C PRO A 22 -11.08 -6.32 0.62
N GLN A 23 -11.75 -5.22 0.97
CA GLN A 23 -13.11 -4.90 0.53
C GLN A 23 -13.17 -4.72 -1.00
N SER A 24 -12.18 -4.01 -1.58
CA SER A 24 -12.10 -3.82 -3.04
C SER A 24 -11.91 -5.15 -3.75
N ARG A 25 -11.03 -6.00 -3.22
CA ARG A 25 -10.75 -7.33 -3.76
C ARG A 25 -11.98 -8.25 -3.69
N THR A 26 -12.67 -8.28 -2.55
CA THR A 26 -13.89 -9.09 -2.36
C THR A 26 -15.03 -8.60 -3.26
N SER A 27 -15.20 -7.28 -3.40
CA SER A 27 -16.21 -6.70 -4.29
C SER A 27 -15.98 -7.09 -5.75
N LEU A 28 -14.74 -6.97 -6.23
CA LEU A 28 -14.38 -7.38 -7.59
C LEU A 28 -14.47 -8.91 -7.79
N ALA A 29 -14.13 -9.69 -6.75
CA ALA A 29 -14.24 -11.14 -6.77
C ALA A 29 -15.70 -11.58 -6.95
N ALA A 30 -16.63 -10.94 -6.24
CA ALA A 30 -18.06 -11.17 -6.39
C ALA A 30 -18.56 -10.79 -7.79
N TYR A 31 -18.11 -9.64 -8.33
CA TYR A 31 -18.52 -9.15 -9.65
C TYR A 31 -18.02 -10.04 -10.80
N PHE A 32 -16.76 -10.50 -10.76
CA PHE A 32 -16.17 -11.31 -11.81
C PHE A 32 -16.32 -12.82 -11.60
N HIS A 33 -17.01 -13.25 -10.53
CA HIS A 33 -17.16 -14.66 -10.15
C HIS A 33 -15.80 -15.38 -9.99
N MET A 34 -14.86 -14.74 -9.31
CA MET A 34 -13.48 -15.22 -9.12
C MET A 34 -13.13 -15.34 -7.64
N SER A 35 -12.03 -16.02 -7.31
CA SER A 35 -11.50 -15.97 -5.95
C SER A 35 -10.86 -14.59 -5.68
N PRO A 36 -10.88 -14.10 -4.42
CA PRO A 36 -10.17 -12.87 -4.05
C PRO A 36 -8.67 -12.92 -4.41
N TRP A 37 -8.03 -14.08 -4.31
CA TRP A 37 -6.63 -14.28 -4.66
C TRP A 37 -6.37 -14.12 -6.16
N ASP A 38 -7.24 -14.65 -7.01
CA ASP A 38 -7.14 -14.47 -8.46
C ASP A 38 -7.30 -13.00 -8.85
N VAL A 39 -8.24 -12.31 -8.21
CA VAL A 39 -8.43 -10.87 -8.40
C VAL A 39 -7.16 -10.11 -8.02
N MET A 40 -6.56 -10.44 -6.89
CA MET A 40 -5.29 -9.82 -6.47
C MET A 40 -4.18 -10.05 -7.51
N GLY A 41 -4.03 -11.28 -8.01
CA GLY A 41 -3.06 -11.60 -9.05
C GLY A 41 -3.30 -10.85 -10.37
N ARG A 42 -4.56 -10.72 -10.77
CA ARG A 42 -4.96 -9.98 -11.99
C ARG A 42 -4.76 -8.48 -11.83
N LEU A 43 -5.11 -7.90 -10.68
CA LEU A 43 -4.87 -6.49 -10.39
C LEU A 43 -3.36 -6.20 -10.32
N ALA A 44 -2.59 -7.08 -9.68
CA ALA A 44 -1.14 -6.95 -9.63
C ALA A 44 -0.52 -7.00 -11.03
N THR A 45 -1.01 -7.89 -11.89
CA THR A 45 -0.62 -7.95 -13.30
C THR A 45 -1.04 -6.69 -14.04
N LEU A 46 -2.29 -6.23 -13.87
CA LEU A 46 -2.80 -5.02 -14.51
C LEU A 46 -1.96 -3.81 -14.16
N PHE A 47 -1.68 -3.54 -12.89
CA PHE A 47 -0.90 -2.37 -12.48
C PHE A 47 0.57 -2.42 -12.92
N ARG A 48 1.14 -3.63 -13.03
CA ARG A 48 2.51 -3.81 -13.57
C ARG A 48 2.55 -3.66 -15.09
N LEU A 49 1.55 -4.16 -15.80
CA LEU A 49 1.45 -4.10 -17.26
C LEU A 49 0.93 -2.79 -17.79
N ALA A 50 0.17 -2.03 -16.99
CA ALA A 50 -0.45 -0.78 -17.39
C ALA A 50 0.54 0.32 -17.77
N ARG A 51 1.86 0.03 -17.86
CA ARG A 51 2.96 0.87 -18.37
C ARG A 51 2.60 2.33 -18.19
N LEU A 52 2.48 2.77 -16.94
CA LEU A 52 2.25 4.18 -16.66
C LEU A 52 3.36 4.91 -17.40
N PRO A 53 3.02 5.78 -18.38
CA PRO A 53 4.02 6.31 -19.29
C PRO A 53 5.05 7.04 -18.45
N THR A 54 6.23 6.47 -18.31
CA THR A 54 7.38 7.18 -17.79
C THR A 54 7.64 8.31 -18.78
N ALA A 55 7.72 9.55 -18.31
CA ALA A 55 7.83 10.75 -19.14
C ALA A 55 9.12 10.84 -19.99
N LYS A 56 9.88 9.73 -20.11
CA LYS A 56 11.04 9.58 -20.99
C LYS A 56 10.72 8.85 -22.30
N ALA A 57 9.45 8.86 -22.73
CA ALA A 57 9.02 8.31 -24.02
C ALA A 57 8.53 9.41 -24.96
N SER A 58 9.22 10.56 -24.96
CA SER A 58 8.94 11.69 -25.84
C SER A 58 10.24 12.39 -26.22
N GLN A 59 11.12 11.65 -26.90
CA GLN A 59 12.01 12.24 -27.89
C GLN A 59 12.31 11.16 -28.93
N GLU A 60 11.51 11.18 -30.00
CA GLU A 60 11.78 10.48 -31.24
C GLU A 60 12.98 11.18 -31.90
N ASP A 61 14.20 10.83 -31.47
CA ASP A 61 15.49 11.10 -32.15
C ASP A 61 16.66 10.62 -31.25
N GLU A 62 16.58 9.39 -30.70
CA GLU A 62 17.70 8.76 -30.00
C GLU A 62 18.22 7.59 -30.85
N PRO A 63 19.52 7.56 -31.21
CA PRO A 63 20.08 6.53 -32.07
C PRO A 63 19.91 5.13 -31.49
N LEU A 64 19.90 4.15 -32.39
CA LEU A 64 19.76 2.70 -32.15
C LEU A 64 20.94 2.12 -31.32
N SER A 65 21.18 2.62 -30.11
CA SER A 65 22.21 2.13 -29.19
C SER A 65 21.93 2.42 -27.71
N ALA A 66 20.90 3.22 -27.38
CA ALA A 66 20.49 3.42 -26.00
C ALA A 66 19.56 2.29 -25.51
N SER A 67 20.06 1.47 -24.59
CA SER A 67 19.27 0.47 -23.86
C SER A 67 18.03 1.13 -23.23
N PRO A 68 16.81 0.58 -23.39
CA PRO A 68 15.61 1.16 -22.80
C PRO A 68 15.79 1.33 -21.30
N SER A 69 15.51 2.54 -20.79
CA SER A 69 15.53 2.80 -19.35
C SER A 69 14.55 1.85 -18.66
N PRO A 70 14.93 1.21 -17.53
CA PRO A 70 14.07 0.24 -16.88
C PRO A 70 12.73 0.89 -16.48
N PRO A 71 11.60 0.20 -16.69
CA PRO A 71 10.28 0.73 -16.32
C PRO A 71 10.25 1.03 -14.81
N CYS A 72 9.51 2.08 -14.43
CA CYS A 72 9.29 2.43 -13.02
C CYS A 72 8.80 1.19 -12.25
N PRO A 73 9.48 0.78 -11.16
CA PRO A 73 9.09 -0.41 -10.41
C PRO A 73 7.74 -0.19 -9.73
N VAL A 74 6.79 -1.08 -10.01
CA VAL A 74 5.44 -1.07 -9.44
C VAL A 74 5.28 -2.19 -8.42
N TYR A 75 5.06 -1.81 -7.17
CA TYR A 75 4.73 -2.71 -6.07
C TYR A 75 3.22 -2.71 -5.84
N VAL A 76 2.63 -3.90 -5.79
CA VAL A 76 1.21 -4.07 -5.48
C VAL A 76 1.12 -4.85 -4.19
N VAL A 77 0.48 -4.27 -3.18
CA VAL A 77 0.46 -4.77 -1.81
C VAL A 77 -0.97 -4.89 -1.28
N ASP A 78 -1.21 -5.90 -0.46
CA ASP A 78 -2.49 -6.10 0.21
C ASP A 78 -2.53 -5.25 1.49
N MET A 79 -3.69 -4.69 1.83
CA MET A 79 -3.91 -3.99 3.09
C MET A 79 -4.35 -4.89 4.25
N ALA A 80 -4.55 -6.20 4.02
CA ALA A 80 -5.00 -7.14 5.05
C ALA A 80 -4.14 -7.11 6.34
N VAL A 81 -2.82 -6.92 6.21
CA VAL A 81 -1.93 -6.79 7.37
C VAL A 81 -2.25 -5.54 8.18
N SER A 82 -2.43 -4.40 7.51
CA SER A 82 -2.78 -3.14 8.20
C SER A 82 -4.16 -3.20 8.84
N GLU A 83 -5.13 -3.87 8.21
CA GLU A 83 -6.45 -4.12 8.82
C GLU A 83 -6.36 -5.01 10.06
N ALA A 84 -5.56 -6.07 10.00
CA ALA A 84 -5.33 -6.93 11.16
C ALA A 84 -4.67 -6.18 12.32
N ILE A 85 -3.67 -5.34 12.04
CA ILE A 85 -3.03 -4.49 13.07
C ILE A 85 -4.06 -3.55 13.69
N THR A 86 -4.80 -2.79 12.88
CA THR A 86 -5.86 -1.89 13.39
C THR A 86 -6.86 -2.64 14.27
N LEU A 87 -7.26 -3.86 13.89
CA LEU A 87 -8.22 -4.65 14.66
C LEU A 87 -7.66 -5.09 16.01
N ILE A 88 -6.41 -5.57 16.05
CA ILE A 88 -5.73 -6.01 17.28
C ILE A 88 -5.56 -4.82 18.24
N GLU A 89 -5.11 -3.67 17.73
CA GLU A 89 -4.93 -2.46 18.54
C GLU A 89 -6.28 -1.93 19.07
N ALA A 90 -7.34 -1.96 18.25
CA ALA A 90 -8.69 -1.54 18.67
C ALA A 90 -9.28 -2.49 19.71
N GLN A 91 -9.02 -3.79 19.58
CA GLN A 91 -9.38 -4.77 20.59
C GLN A 91 -8.66 -4.48 21.91
N GLN A 92 -7.35 -4.23 21.86
CA GLN A 92 -6.57 -3.94 23.07
C GLN A 92 -7.07 -2.66 23.75
N GLU A 93 -7.31 -1.58 22.99
CA GLU A 93 -7.86 -0.33 23.54
C GLU A 93 -9.22 -0.56 24.22
N PHE A 94 -10.09 -1.37 23.61
CA PHE A 94 -11.36 -1.71 24.22
C PHE A 94 -11.18 -2.47 25.54
N VAL A 95 -10.32 -3.48 25.57
CA VAL A 95 -10.03 -4.27 26.79
C VAL A 95 -9.47 -3.37 27.89
N ASP A 96 -8.52 -2.50 27.56
CA ASP A 96 -7.89 -1.59 28.52
C ASP A 96 -8.91 -0.62 29.13
N ARG A 97 -9.76 0.00 28.30
CA ARG A 97 -10.81 0.92 28.78
C ARG A 97 -11.90 0.20 29.57
N TYR A 98 -12.21 -1.04 29.21
CA TYR A 98 -13.22 -1.85 29.89
C TYR A 98 -12.76 -2.32 31.27
N GLN A 99 -11.48 -2.66 31.42
CA GLN A 99 -10.91 -3.13 32.68
C GLN A 99 -10.50 -2.00 33.63
N ALA A 100 -10.33 -0.78 33.13
CA ALA A 100 -9.96 0.37 33.94
C ALA A 100 -11.07 0.75 34.94
N GLU A 101 -10.68 1.06 36.19
CA GLU A 101 -11.61 1.51 37.23
C GLU A 101 -12.38 2.76 36.78
N GLY A 102 -13.70 2.76 37.00
CA GLY A 102 -14.57 3.85 36.57
C GLY A 102 -14.93 3.85 35.08
N HIS A 103 -14.48 2.86 34.30
CA HIS A 103 -14.80 2.67 32.88
C HIS A 103 -14.67 3.96 32.04
N PRO A 104 -13.49 4.62 32.08
CA PRO A 104 -13.32 5.91 31.46
C PRO A 104 -13.62 5.84 29.95
N ALA A 105 -14.50 6.75 29.50
CA ALA A 105 -14.83 6.94 28.09
C ALA A 105 -15.37 5.69 27.37
N LEU A 106 -16.23 4.91 28.04
CA LEU A 106 -17.12 3.93 27.41
C LEU A 106 -18.49 4.53 27.06
N PRO A 107 -19.11 4.17 25.93
CA PRO A 107 -18.69 3.16 24.95
C PRO A 107 -17.50 3.60 24.09
N VAL A 108 -16.75 2.64 23.53
CA VAL A 108 -15.72 2.93 22.53
C VAL A 108 -16.37 3.00 21.15
N LEU A 109 -16.21 4.13 20.47
CA LEU A 109 -16.74 4.40 19.13
C LEU A 109 -15.62 4.22 18.11
N ALA A 110 -15.89 3.46 17.05
CA ALA A 110 -14.90 3.18 16.01
C ALA A 110 -14.44 4.47 15.30
N SER A 111 -13.15 4.57 14.98
CA SER A 111 -12.53 5.74 14.32
C SER A 111 -12.17 5.52 12.85
N HIS A 112 -12.43 4.32 12.31
CA HIS A 112 -11.94 3.91 11.00
C HIS A 112 -12.51 4.73 9.82
N CYS A 113 -13.74 5.22 9.95
CA CYS A 113 -14.42 5.93 8.87
C CYS A 113 -14.11 7.45 8.92
N PRO A 114 -13.45 8.02 7.89
CA PRO A 114 -13.11 9.44 7.90
C PRO A 114 -14.34 10.35 7.85
N GLY A 115 -15.43 9.91 7.22
CA GLY A 115 -16.70 10.65 7.21
C GLY A 115 -17.34 10.74 8.60
N TRP A 116 -17.28 9.64 9.36
CA TRP A 116 -17.75 9.60 10.75
C TRP A 116 -16.93 10.52 11.66
N ILE A 117 -15.60 10.46 11.59
CA ILE A 117 -14.72 11.35 12.38
C ILE A 117 -15.01 12.82 12.07
N CYS A 118 -15.09 13.17 10.79
CA CYS A 118 -15.43 14.53 10.35
C CYS A 118 -16.79 14.99 10.89
N TYR A 119 -17.79 14.11 10.92
CA TYR A 119 -19.10 14.40 11.49
C TYR A 119 -19.02 14.61 13.00
N ALA A 120 -18.36 13.70 13.72
CA ALA A 120 -18.21 13.79 15.16
C ALA A 120 -17.48 15.07 15.60
N GLU A 121 -16.37 15.42 14.95
CA GLU A 121 -15.60 16.64 15.23
C GLU A 121 -16.38 17.92 14.97
N LYS A 122 -17.25 17.93 13.96
CA LYS A 122 -17.95 19.16 13.52
C LYS A 122 -19.33 19.34 14.15
N VAL A 123 -19.99 18.24 14.51
CA VAL A 123 -21.43 18.27 14.82
C VAL A 123 -21.73 17.79 16.25
N LEU A 124 -21.03 16.79 16.76
CA LEU A 124 -21.43 16.08 17.99
C LEU A 124 -20.77 16.61 19.29
N ASP A 125 -19.99 17.69 19.21
CA ASP A 125 -19.33 18.36 20.34
C ASP A 125 -18.27 17.51 21.11
N LYS A 126 -17.59 18.13 22.07
CA LYS A 126 -16.51 17.54 22.89
C LYS A 126 -16.94 16.37 23.77
N GLU A 127 -18.23 16.14 23.94
CA GLU A 127 -18.73 15.03 24.75
C GLU A 127 -18.50 13.67 24.08
N VAL A 128 -18.54 13.61 22.74
CA VAL A 128 -18.37 12.35 22.00
C VAL A 128 -16.89 12.02 21.73
N LEU A 129 -16.02 13.04 21.63
CA LEU A 129 -14.62 12.86 21.29
C LEU A 129 -13.84 11.90 22.22
N PRO A 130 -14.04 11.92 23.56
CA PRO A 130 -13.39 10.97 24.46
C PRO A 130 -13.74 9.51 24.15
N HIS A 131 -14.96 9.27 23.67
CA HIS A 131 -15.45 7.93 23.33
C HIS A 131 -14.88 7.39 22.03
N ILE A 132 -14.29 8.24 21.17
CA ILE A 132 -13.71 7.79 19.91
C ILE A 132 -12.41 7.02 20.18
N SER A 133 -12.26 5.91 19.46
CA SER A 133 -11.05 5.11 19.44
C SER A 133 -9.85 5.93 18.97
N THR A 134 -8.75 5.86 19.71
CA THR A 134 -7.49 6.53 19.36
C THR A 134 -6.66 5.74 18.35
N VAL A 135 -7.09 4.52 18.03
CA VAL A 135 -6.42 3.63 17.09
C VAL A 135 -6.51 4.20 15.68
N ARG A 136 -5.38 4.15 14.96
CA ARG A 136 -5.26 4.66 13.60
C ARG A 136 -6.01 3.78 12.60
N SER A 137 -6.53 4.40 11.54
CA SER A 137 -7.19 3.65 10.47
C SER A 137 -6.20 2.76 9.72
N SER A 138 -6.69 1.67 9.12
CA SER A 138 -5.82 0.74 8.38
C SER A 138 -5.13 1.43 7.20
N GLN A 139 -5.74 2.46 6.61
CA GLN A 139 -5.11 3.25 5.55
C GLN A 139 -3.95 4.10 6.07
N GLN A 140 -4.07 4.68 7.28
CA GLN A 140 -2.97 5.41 7.91
C GLN A 140 -1.82 4.46 8.27
N ILE A 141 -2.13 3.30 8.87
CA ILE A 141 -1.14 2.26 9.18
C ILE A 141 -0.46 1.76 7.91
N GLN A 142 -1.23 1.46 6.85
CA GLN A 142 -0.70 1.04 5.56
C GLN A 142 0.26 2.08 4.97
N GLY A 143 -0.08 3.36 5.09
CA GLY A 143 0.77 4.46 4.62
C GLY A 143 2.15 4.44 5.30
N GLU A 144 2.18 4.18 6.61
CA GLU A 144 3.41 4.07 7.39
C GLU A 144 4.23 2.82 7.00
N LEU A 145 3.55 1.66 6.91
CA LEU A 145 4.19 0.40 6.52
C LEU A 145 4.82 0.49 5.13
N VAL A 146 4.07 1.03 4.16
CA VAL A 146 4.55 1.15 2.78
C VAL A 146 5.75 2.07 2.68
N LYS A 147 5.72 3.23 3.36
CA LYS A 147 6.83 4.20 3.34
C LYS A 147 8.08 3.67 4.03
N THR A 148 7.94 2.76 4.99
CA THR A 148 9.07 2.19 5.73
C THR A 148 9.64 0.96 5.02
N PHE A 149 8.80 -0.04 4.75
CA PHE A 149 9.28 -1.36 4.32
C PHE A 149 9.57 -1.46 2.82
N ILE A 150 8.79 -0.78 1.98
CA ILE A 150 8.94 -0.93 0.52
C ILE A 150 10.22 -0.27 -0.01
N PRO A 151 10.58 0.97 0.36
CA PRO A 151 11.85 1.56 -0.04
C PRO A 151 13.05 0.75 0.45
N LEU A 152 13.03 0.31 1.71
CA LEU A 152 14.09 -0.52 2.28
C LEU A 152 14.26 -1.83 1.48
N HIS A 153 13.14 -2.51 1.22
CA HIS A 153 13.14 -3.73 0.41
C HIS A 153 13.67 -3.49 -1.01
N HIS A 154 13.23 -2.40 -1.66
CA HIS A 154 13.67 -2.03 -3.01
C HIS A 154 15.17 -1.77 -3.08
N SER A 155 15.70 -0.91 -2.20
CA SER A 155 17.13 -0.59 -2.14
C SER A 155 17.98 -1.83 -1.90
N ARG A 156 17.54 -2.73 -1.01
CA ARG A 156 18.23 -4.00 -0.76
C ARG A 156 18.26 -4.89 -2.00
N GLN A 157 17.14 -5.04 -2.70
CA GLN A 157 17.07 -5.85 -3.92
C GLN A 157 17.95 -5.28 -5.02
N GLU A 158 17.95 -3.96 -5.20
CA GLU A 158 18.77 -3.29 -6.21
C GLU A 158 20.26 -3.43 -5.91
N PHE A 159 20.66 -3.27 -4.63
CA PHE A 159 22.02 -3.55 -4.19
C PHE A 159 22.44 -4.99 -4.51
N LEU A 160 21.62 -5.99 -4.14
CA LEU A 160 21.94 -7.40 -4.39
C LEU A 160 22.02 -7.71 -5.90
N ARG A 161 21.17 -7.08 -6.71
CA ARG A 161 21.18 -7.20 -8.18
C ARG A 161 22.48 -6.65 -8.76
N GLN A 162 22.86 -5.44 -8.35
CA GLN A 162 24.10 -4.80 -8.78
C GLN A 162 25.32 -5.61 -8.33
N TRP A 163 25.35 -6.03 -7.06
CA TRP A 163 26.42 -6.85 -6.51
C TRP A 163 26.60 -8.19 -7.24
N ARG A 164 25.50 -8.90 -7.55
CA ARG A 164 25.54 -10.12 -8.36
C ARG A 164 26.04 -9.88 -9.79
N SER A 165 25.75 -8.72 -10.36
CA SER A 165 26.21 -8.38 -11.72
C SER A 165 27.70 -8.01 -11.76
N SER A 166 28.23 -7.40 -10.69
CA SER A 166 29.64 -7.01 -10.58
C SER A 166 30.54 -8.11 -10.00
N THR A 167 29.97 -9.13 -9.37
CA THR A 167 30.71 -10.23 -8.74
C THR A 167 30.33 -11.56 -9.40
N PRO A 168 31.02 -12.00 -10.47
CA PRO A 168 30.77 -13.31 -11.07
C PRO A 168 31.05 -14.42 -10.05
N LEU A 169 30.20 -15.46 -10.04
CA LEU A 169 30.34 -16.60 -9.14
C LEU A 169 31.74 -17.23 -9.28
N PRO A 170 32.40 -17.64 -8.18
CA PRO A 170 33.74 -18.22 -8.23
C PRO A 170 33.80 -19.59 -8.93
N PHE A 171 32.65 -20.20 -9.25
CA PHE A 171 32.58 -21.51 -9.88
C PHE A 171 31.97 -21.42 -11.29
N PRO A 172 32.69 -21.86 -12.34
CA PRO A 172 32.08 -22.04 -13.65
C PRO A 172 30.98 -23.10 -13.55
N ARG A 173 29.88 -22.90 -14.29
CA ARG A 173 28.84 -23.93 -14.44
C ARG A 173 29.48 -25.22 -14.98
N PRO A 174 29.17 -26.40 -14.41
CA PRO A 174 29.69 -27.65 -14.95
C PRO A 174 29.26 -27.80 -16.41
N PRO A 175 30.13 -28.34 -17.29
CA PRO A 175 29.73 -28.66 -18.65
C PRO A 175 28.59 -29.70 -18.61
N THR A 176 27.53 -29.40 -19.36
CA THR A 176 26.41 -30.32 -19.61
C THR A 176 26.83 -31.50 -20.47
#